data_AF-A0A928XV74-F1
#
_entry.id   AF-A0A928XV74-F1
#
_cell.length_a   1.000
_cell.length_b   1.000
_cell.length_c   1.000
_cell.angle_alpha   90.00
_cell.angle_beta   90.00
_cell.angle_gamma   90.00
#
_symmetry.space_group_name_H-M   'P 1'
#
loop_
_entity.id
_entity.type
_entity.pdbx_description
1 polymer ?
#
loop_
_entity_poly.entity_id
_entity_poly.type
_entity_poly.pdbx_seq_one_letter_code
_entity_poly.pdbx_strand_id
1 'polypeptide(L)'
;MNDADIKPMADAIYADKVRRARAAPKEQKMGWGPELFSEACVRMKDGIRHQFPHATDDEVVALLLKRLNRLRQVAEHGIYQRKGA
;
A
#
# COMPACT_ATOMS: atom_id res chain seq x y z
N MET A 1 23.18 -9.72 12.67
CA MET A 1 22.28 -10.19 11.61
C MET A 1 22.88 -9.72 10.30
N ASN A 2 23.32 -10.65 9.46
CA ASN A 2 24.00 -10.39 8.19
C ASN A 2 22.95 -10.41 7.06
N ASP A 3 23.14 -9.64 5.98
CA ASP A 3 22.32 -9.67 4.76
C ASP A 3 22.08 -11.10 4.24
N ALA A 4 23.03 -12.01 4.43
CA ALA A 4 22.90 -13.44 4.09
C ALA A 4 21.76 -14.16 4.84
N ASP A 5 21.41 -13.71 6.06
CA ASP A 5 20.31 -14.26 6.86
C ASP A 5 18.97 -13.58 6.56
N ILE A 6 19.01 -12.32 6.09
CA ILE A 6 17.81 -11.52 5.79
C ILE A 6 17.04 -12.10 4.61
N LYS A 7 17.74 -12.50 3.55
CA LYS A 7 17.10 -12.96 2.31
C LYS A 7 16.29 -14.26 2.51
N PRO A 8 16.81 -15.34 3.13
CA PRO A 8 16.04 -16.54 3.41
C PRO A 8 14.80 -16.26 4.29
N MET A 9 14.92 -15.37 5.27
CA MET A 9 13.79 -14.98 6.12
C MET A 9 12.72 -14.22 5.33
N ALA A 10 13.12 -13.28 4.47
CA ALA A 10 12.20 -12.55 3.60
C ALA A 10 11.47 -13.50 2.62
N ASP A 11 12.21 -14.44 2.02
CA ASP A 11 11.68 -15.45 1.11
C ASP A 11 10.66 -16.35 1.84
N ALA A 12 10.94 -16.78 3.08
CA ALA A 12 10.01 -17.56 3.91
C ALA A 12 8.73 -16.78 4.25
N ILE A 13 8.85 -15.50 4.63
CA ILE A 13 7.71 -14.62 4.90
C ILE A 13 6.85 -14.46 3.64
N TYR A 14 7.48 -14.29 2.48
CA TYR A 14 6.78 -14.16 1.21
C TYR A 14 6.03 -15.44 0.84
N ALA A 15 6.68 -16.60 0.93
CA ALA A 15 6.06 -17.89 0.65
C ALA A 15 4.83 -18.14 1.54
N ASP A 16 4.92 -17.82 2.83
CA ASP A 16 3.78 -17.94 3.74
C ASP A 16 2.62 -16.99 3.37
N LYS A 17 2.92 -15.74 3.00
CA LYS A 17 1.89 -14.79 2.51
C LYS A 17 1.17 -15.34 1.29
N VAL A 18 1.90 -15.89 0.31
CA VAL A 18 1.32 -16.49 -0.89
C VAL A 18 0.46 -17.70 -0.54
N ARG A 19 0.95 -18.59 0.34
CA ARG A 19 0.20 -19.77 0.78
C ARG A 19 -1.12 -19.38 1.45
N ARG A 20 -1.11 -18.42 2.37
CA ARG A 20 -2.33 -17.89 3.01
C ARG A 20 -3.28 -17.26 1.99
N ALA A 21 -2.76 -16.45 1.08
CA ALA A 21 -3.56 -15.85 0.03
C ALA A 21 -4.21 -16.89 -0.90
N ARG A 22 -3.52 -18.00 -1.19
CA ARG A 22 -4.08 -19.10 -1.98
C ARG A 22 -5.16 -19.87 -1.22
N ALA A 23 -4.94 -20.14 0.06
CA ALA A 23 -5.85 -20.92 0.90
C ALA A 23 -7.15 -20.20 1.28
N ALA A 24 -7.21 -18.86 1.22
CA ALA A 24 -8.43 -18.13 1.53
C ALA A 24 -9.58 -18.47 0.54
N PRO A 25 -10.85 -18.49 0.98
CA PRO A 25 -12.02 -18.59 0.11
C PRO A 25 -12.07 -17.46 -0.92
N LYS A 26 -12.67 -17.70 -2.09
CA LYS A 26 -12.72 -16.70 -3.17
C LYS A 26 -13.53 -15.47 -2.76
N GLU A 27 -14.60 -15.69 -2.01
CA GLU A 27 -15.53 -14.69 -1.49
C GLU A 27 -14.79 -13.71 -0.56
N GLN A 28 -13.87 -14.24 0.26
CA GLN A 28 -13.03 -13.42 1.14
C GLN A 28 -12.04 -12.57 0.34
N LYS A 29 -11.49 -13.09 -0.77
CA LYS A 29 -10.52 -12.36 -1.60
C LYS A 29 -11.15 -11.19 -2.35
N MET A 30 -12.44 -11.26 -2.68
CA MET A 30 -13.12 -10.20 -3.43
C MET A 30 -13.14 -8.86 -2.66
N GLY A 31 -13.03 -8.87 -1.33
CA GLY A 31 -12.98 -7.67 -0.48
C GLY A 31 -11.57 -7.11 -0.20
N TRP A 32 -10.51 -7.90 -0.39
CA TRP A 32 -9.17 -7.52 0.04
C TRP A 32 -8.61 -6.28 -0.67
N GLY A 33 -8.94 -6.09 -1.96
CA GLY A 33 -8.49 -4.91 -2.70
C GLY A 33 -8.97 -3.61 -2.04
N PRO A 34 -10.30 -3.41 -1.92
CA PRO A 34 -10.87 -2.26 -1.21
C PRO A 34 -10.39 -2.11 0.25
N GLU A 35 -10.29 -3.21 1.01
CA GLU A 35 -9.81 -3.19 2.40
C GLU A 35 -8.37 -2.67 2.49
N LEU A 36 -7.46 -3.27 1.70
CA LEU A 36 -6.05 -2.85 1.65
C LEU A 36 -5.92 -1.38 1.22
N PHE A 37 -6.73 -0.94 0.26
CA PHE A 37 -6.75 0.45 -0.18
C PHE A 37 -7.22 1.40 0.93
N SER A 38 -8.26 1.03 1.66
CA SER A 38 -8.76 1.80 2.82
C SER A 38 -7.69 1.93 3.90
N GLU A 39 -7.02 0.83 4.26
CA GLU A 39 -5.93 0.88 5.24
C GLU A 39 -4.75 1.73 4.75
N ALA A 40 -4.39 1.65 3.48
CA ALA A 40 -3.35 2.49 2.89
C ALA A 40 -3.72 3.97 3.01
N CYS A 41 -4.98 4.32 2.75
CA CYS A 41 -5.48 5.68 2.92
C CYS A 41 -5.40 6.16 4.37
N VAL A 42 -5.66 5.30 5.37
CA VAL A 42 -5.47 5.64 6.79
C VAL A 42 -4.02 6.03 7.06
N ARG A 43 -3.06 5.17 6.69
CA ARG A 43 -1.63 5.43 6.89
C ARG A 43 -1.16 6.70 6.17
N MET A 44 -1.67 6.96 4.97
CA MET A 44 -1.38 8.19 4.24
C MET A 44 -1.93 9.43 4.94
N LYS A 45 -3.16 9.37 5.49
CA LYS A 45 -3.74 10.46 6.28
C LYS A 45 -2.92 10.75 7.53
N ASP A 46 -2.42 9.72 8.22
CA ASP A 46 -1.56 9.91 9.39
C ASP A 46 -0.27 10.63 9.02
N GLY A 47 0.36 10.24 7.89
CA GLY A 47 1.52 10.96 7.36
C GLY A 47 1.22 12.39 6.93
N ILE A 48 0.01 12.68 6.43
CA ILE A 48 -0.42 14.05 6.10
C ILE A 48 -0.62 14.87 7.37
N ARG A 49 -1.30 14.34 8.39
CA ARG A 49 -1.49 15.03 9.68
C ARG A 49 -0.17 15.35 10.35
N HIS A 50 0.80 14.44 10.26
CA HIS A 50 2.14 14.69 10.76
C HIS A 50 2.84 15.85 10.02
N GLN A 51 2.67 15.94 8.69
CA GLN A 51 3.24 17.03 7.87
C GLN A 51 2.51 18.36 8.05
N PHE A 52 1.22 18.32 8.36
CA PHE A 52 0.35 19.49 8.51
C PHE A 52 -0.46 19.39 9.82
N PRO A 53 0.15 19.66 10.99
CA PRO A 53 -0.47 19.43 12.29
C PRO A 53 -1.75 20.26 12.55
N HIS A 54 -1.93 21.36 11.83
CA HIS A 54 -3.07 22.26 11.96
C HIS A 54 -4.13 22.05 10.87
N ALA A 55 -3.94 21.08 9.98
CA ALA A 55 -4.93 20.78 8.96
C ALA A 55 -6.19 20.17 9.59
N THR A 56 -7.34 20.66 9.16
CA THR A 56 -8.65 20.06 9.44
C THR A 56 -8.78 18.71 8.75
N ASP A 57 -9.75 17.90 9.17
CA ASP A 57 -9.99 16.60 8.53
C ASP A 57 -10.35 16.72 7.04
N ASP A 58 -11.11 17.75 6.66
CA ASP A 58 -11.46 18.02 5.27
C ASP A 58 -10.23 18.38 4.43
N GLU A 59 -9.32 19.19 4.97
CA GLU A 59 -8.04 19.52 4.33
C GLU A 59 -7.15 18.28 4.18
N VAL A 60 -7.09 17.43 5.19
CA VAL A 60 -6.36 16.15 5.14
C VAL A 60 -6.92 15.26 4.02
N VAL A 61 -8.24 15.16 3.89
CA VAL A 61 -8.90 14.40 2.82
C VAL A 61 -8.62 15.02 1.45
N ALA A 62 -8.69 16.34 1.32
CA ALA A 62 -8.37 17.04 0.07
C ALA A 62 -6.91 16.80 -0.37
N LEU A 63 -5.96 16.85 0.59
CA LEU A 63 -4.55 16.55 0.35
C LEU A 63 -4.34 15.08 -0.05
N LEU A 64 -5.04 14.14 0.59
CA LEU A 64 -5.02 12.73 0.21
C LEU A 64 -5.48 12.54 -1.24
N LEU A 65 -6.65 13.10 -1.61
CA LEU A 65 -7.20 13.01 -2.95
C LEU A 65 -6.24 13.59 -4.00
N LYS A 66 -5.62 14.74 -3.70
CA LYS A 66 -4.60 15.36 -4.56
C LYS A 66 -3.41 14.41 -4.80
N ARG A 67 -2.91 13.74 -3.75
CA ARG A 67 -1.81 12.77 -3.86
C ARG A 67 -2.20 11.53 -4.66
N LEU A 68 -3.39 10.98 -4.42
CA LEU A 68 -3.91 9.81 -5.15
C LEU A 68 -4.11 10.12 -6.64
N ASN A 69 -4.67 11.28 -6.97
CA ASN A 69 -4.82 11.71 -8.37
C ASN A 69 -3.46 11.81 -9.07
N ARG A 70 -2.43 12.31 -8.40
CA ARG A 70 -1.06 12.35 -8.94
C ARG A 70 -0.50 10.95 -9.18
N LEU A 71 -0.72 10.01 -8.25
CA LEU A 71 -0.31 8.61 -8.42
C LEU A 71 -1.03 7.95 -9.61
N ARG A 72 -2.34 8.22 -9.76
CA ARG A 72 -3.11 7.72 -10.91
C ARG A 72 -2.56 8.25 -12.22
N GLN A 73 -2.30 9.55 -12.32
CA GLN A 73 -1.68 10.16 -13.51
C GLN A 73 -0.32 9.53 -13.84
N VAL A 74 0.51 9.28 -12.83
CA VAL A 74 1.82 8.62 -12.99
C VAL A 74 1.67 7.19 -13.52
N ALA A 75 0.67 6.45 -13.05
CA ALA A 75 0.37 5.09 -13.51
C ALA A 75 -0.16 5.08 -14.95
N GLU A 76 -1.08 5.99 -15.29
CA GLU A 76 -1.72 6.10 -16.61
C GLU A 76 -0.73 6.58 -17.69
N HIS A 77 0.18 7.50 -17.35
CA HIS A 77 1.15 8.07 -18.29
C HIS A 77 2.53 7.38 -18.27
N GLY A 78 2.63 6.19 -17.67
CA GLY A 78 3.76 5.28 -17.89
C GLY A 78 5.08 5.65 -17.20
N ILE A 79 5.07 6.45 -16.13
CA ILE A 79 6.31 6.78 -15.39
C ILE A 79 6.66 5.66 -14.38
N TYR A 80 5.73 4.75 -14.08
CA TYR A 80 5.97 3.63 -13.16
C TYR A 80 6.55 2.39 -13.89
N GLN A 81 7.87 2.36 -14.07
CA GLN A 81 8.60 1.12 -14.39
C GLN A 81 8.59 0.24 -13.14
N ARG A 82 7.75 -0.80 -13.09
CA ARG A 82 7.86 -1.85 -12.07
C ARG A 82 9.22 -2.52 -12.24
N LYS A 83 10.22 -2.09 -11.47
CA LYS A 83 11.55 -2.69 -11.49
C LYS A 83 11.47 -4.05 -10.80
N GLY A 84 11.56 -5.12 -11.59
CA GLY A 84 11.70 -6.50 -11.12
C GLY A 84 10.50 -7.40 -11.47
N ALA A 85 10.66 -8.14 -12.57
CA ALA A 85 10.07 -9.46 -12.78
C ALA A 85 11.22 -10.47 -12.73
#